data_AF-A0A6C2UEA5-F1
#
_entry.id   AF-A0A6C2UEA5-F1
#
_cell.length_a   1.000
_cell.length_b   1.000
_cell.length_c   1.000
_cell.angle_alpha   90.00
_cell.angle_beta   90.00
_cell.angle_gamma   90.00
#
_symmetry.space_group_name_H-M   'P 1'
#
loop_
_entity.id
_entity.type
_entity.pdbx_description
1 polymer ?
#
loop_
_entity_poly.entity_id
_entity_poly.type
_entity_poly.pdbx_seq_one_letter_code
_entity_poly.pdbx_strand_id
1 'polypeptide(L)'
;MKNRSNKSGGALVAVMVVMVAMAFLTAGMMKLSDVNGVESVCLELGDQAFWVAEAGLQEVVHKLRSDSGYRDLTSDDPSSPDFVTNSFGQGGCSVYFWATDSSRTNFIVQSQGSVRGMQRKVAVDVTMTDLGPFTLLGLGGKLRLDGQKSGAPSIYGDIYQDGAVDIADDSGINGNVYSTAEGYEAITEDGKIEVAIDTDHFSSYFTSTAPPPPKGDTIDLAGGILSVNGSVNPTNLIDSVGGGTLVVNGDQKFGQNVVIGSNLDIYVNGKLSFSKNATLGDNVNIYVAKSAEIKKDNGTVFGTGTGCSLLVEGELDIKKSLVFQGLIYSGKKITADKDLTVSGTMVAGNGFWLKKEASIHFNSGVIPSDVKNDMMITTFFVHLSEWQEMAVN
;
A
#
# COMPACT_ATOMS: atom_id res chain seq x y z
N MET A 1 37.91 93.62 -43.21
CA MET A 1 36.78 92.86 -42.64
C MET A 1 37.18 91.40 -42.52
N LYS A 2 37.31 90.86 -41.30
CA LYS A 2 37.67 89.45 -41.04
C LYS A 2 36.42 88.60 -41.17
N ASN A 3 36.36 87.76 -42.22
CA ASN A 3 35.30 86.78 -42.41
C ASN A 3 35.38 85.73 -41.29
N ARG A 4 34.48 85.80 -40.30
CA ARG A 4 34.30 84.74 -39.31
C ARG A 4 33.54 83.60 -39.99
N SER A 5 34.23 82.50 -40.26
CA SER A 5 33.64 81.32 -40.89
C SER A 5 32.57 80.70 -39.98
N ASN A 6 31.35 80.53 -40.51
CA ASN A 6 30.22 79.82 -39.90
C ASN A 6 30.49 78.31 -39.72
N LYS A 7 31.53 77.93 -38.96
CA LYS A 7 31.83 76.53 -38.62
C LYS A 7 31.09 76.02 -37.37
N SER A 8 30.29 76.85 -36.71
CA SER A 8 29.57 76.50 -35.47
C SER A 8 28.20 75.83 -35.68
N GLY A 9 27.63 75.87 -36.89
CA GLY A 9 26.32 75.26 -37.17
C GLY A 9 26.37 73.73 -37.41
N GLY A 10 27.43 73.23 -38.06
CA GLY A 10 27.55 71.81 -38.38
C GLY A 10 27.77 70.91 -37.15
N ALA A 11 28.45 71.42 -36.13
CA ALA A 11 28.64 70.72 -34.87
C ALA A 11 27.33 70.50 -34.12
N LEU A 12 26.41 71.48 -34.17
CA LEU A 12 25.11 71.39 -33.50
C LEU A 12 24.20 70.34 -34.15
N VAL A 13 24.20 70.27 -35.48
CA VAL A 13 23.44 69.26 -36.23
C VAL A 13 23.98 67.85 -35.97
N ALA A 14 25.30 67.67 -35.96
CA ALA A 14 25.92 66.38 -35.65
C ALA A 14 25.57 65.90 -34.22
N VAL A 15 25.61 66.80 -33.24
CA VAL A 15 25.23 66.50 -31.85
C VAL A 15 23.75 66.14 -31.72
N MET A 16 22.85 66.82 -32.45
CA MET A 16 21.43 66.45 -32.49
C MET A 16 21.21 65.05 -33.08
N VAL A 17 21.88 64.71 -34.18
CA VAL A 17 21.75 63.38 -34.80
C VAL A 17 22.24 62.28 -33.85
N VAL A 18 23.36 62.51 -33.16
CA VAL A 18 23.88 61.55 -32.16
C VAL A 18 22.94 61.42 -30.96
N MET A 19 22.38 62.52 -30.45
CA MET A 19 21.42 62.46 -29.34
C MET A 19 20.13 61.72 -29.73
N VAL A 20 19.62 61.93 -30.94
CA VAL A 20 18.44 61.21 -31.45
C VAL A 20 18.75 59.72 -31.61
N ALA A 21 19.91 59.36 -32.16
CA ALA A 21 20.34 57.97 -32.28
C ALA A 21 20.48 57.28 -30.89
N MET A 22 21.05 57.97 -29.90
CA MET A 22 21.15 57.47 -28.53
C MET A 22 19.78 57.30 -27.86
N ALA A 23 18.83 58.18 -28.14
CA ALA A 23 17.46 58.05 -27.63
C ALA A 23 16.77 56.80 -28.21
N PHE A 24 16.92 56.54 -29.51
CA PHE A 24 16.41 55.33 -30.14
C PHE A 24 17.08 54.05 -29.63
N LEU A 25 18.40 54.07 -29.40
CA LEU A 25 19.12 52.93 -28.83
C LEU A 25 18.67 52.64 -27.39
N THR A 26 18.51 53.67 -26.57
CA THR A 26 18.03 53.52 -25.18
C THR A 26 16.60 52.98 -25.14
N ALA A 27 15.70 53.52 -25.98
CA ALA A 27 14.33 53.02 -26.09
C ALA A 27 14.27 51.58 -26.62
N GLY A 28 15.14 51.23 -27.57
CA GLY A 28 15.28 49.86 -28.07
C GLY A 28 15.75 48.88 -26.99
N MET A 29 16.73 49.28 -26.18
CA MET A 29 17.23 48.46 -25.06
C MET A 29 16.19 48.27 -23.95
N MET A 30 15.40 49.29 -23.62
CA MET A 30 14.30 49.16 -22.66
C MET A 30 13.24 48.17 -23.15
N LYS A 31 12.87 48.20 -24.44
CA LYS A 31 11.96 47.20 -25.00
C LYS A 31 12.52 45.78 -24.98
N LEU A 32 13.82 45.59 -25.23
CA LEU A 32 14.45 44.27 -25.16
C LEU A 32 14.52 43.74 -23.71
N SER A 33 14.72 44.61 -22.74
CA SER A 33 14.65 44.28 -21.30
C SER A 33 13.26 43.77 -20.90
N ASP A 34 12.19 44.44 -21.36
CA ASP A 34 10.81 44.06 -21.04
C ASP A 34 10.41 42.74 -21.71
N VAL A 35 10.88 42.47 -22.93
CA VAL A 35 10.59 41.22 -23.65
C VAL A 35 11.16 40.01 -22.92
N ASN A 36 12.41 40.08 -22.44
CA ASN A 36 13.03 38.99 -21.69
C ASN A 36 12.34 38.77 -20.33
N GLY A 37 11.88 39.85 -19.67
CA GLY A 37 11.14 39.74 -18.42
C GLY A 37 9.78 39.06 -18.59
N VAL A 38 9.05 39.38 -19.66
CA VAL A 38 7.77 38.72 -19.99
C VAL A 38 8.00 37.24 -20.32
N GLU A 39 9.05 36.92 -21.09
CA GLU A 39 9.37 35.53 -21.43
C GLU A 39 9.71 34.70 -20.19
N SER A 40 10.55 35.21 -19.27
CA SER A 40 10.85 34.53 -18.01
C SER A 40 9.62 34.30 -17.15
N VAL A 41 8.71 35.28 -17.03
CA VAL A 41 7.47 35.11 -16.25
C VAL A 41 6.53 34.11 -16.92
N CYS A 42 6.43 34.12 -18.25
CA CYS A 42 5.65 33.14 -18.98
C CYS A 42 6.20 31.72 -18.83
N LEU A 43 7.53 31.56 -18.83
CA LEU A 43 8.18 30.26 -18.57
C LEU A 43 7.90 29.79 -17.14
N GLU A 44 8.09 30.66 -16.14
CA GLU A 44 7.83 30.31 -14.74
C GLU A 44 6.36 29.92 -14.49
N LEU A 45 5.41 30.69 -15.02
CA LEU A 45 3.99 30.37 -14.92
C LEU A 45 3.63 29.11 -15.70
N GLY A 46 4.32 28.84 -16.82
CA GLY A 46 4.21 27.61 -17.58
C GLY A 46 4.65 26.40 -16.75
N ASP A 47 5.79 26.48 -16.09
CA ASP A 47 6.30 25.42 -15.21
C ASP A 47 5.34 25.19 -14.03
N GLN A 48 4.86 26.27 -13.40
CA GLN A 48 3.87 26.16 -12.33
C GLN A 48 2.57 25.47 -12.81
N ALA A 49 2.08 25.81 -14.00
CA ALA A 49 0.92 25.14 -14.58
C ALA A 49 1.19 23.66 -14.89
N PHE A 50 2.42 23.31 -15.30
CA PHE A 50 2.84 21.91 -15.50
C PHE A 50 2.80 21.13 -14.18
N TRP A 51 3.43 21.64 -13.11
CA TRP A 51 3.44 20.98 -11.80
C TRP A 51 2.04 20.81 -11.21
N VAL A 52 1.15 21.79 -11.43
CA VAL A 52 -0.27 21.68 -11.02
C VAL A 52 -1.01 20.60 -11.83
N ALA A 53 -0.71 20.47 -13.12
CA ALA A 53 -1.27 19.41 -13.94
C ALA A 53 -0.78 18.03 -13.47
N GLU A 54 0.51 17.88 -13.21
CA GLU A 54 1.12 16.64 -12.69
C GLU A 54 0.53 16.23 -11.34
N ALA A 55 0.39 17.17 -10.41
CA ALA A 55 -0.21 16.89 -9.09
C ALA A 55 -1.64 16.34 -9.19
N GLY A 56 -2.48 16.94 -10.06
CA GLY A 56 -3.84 16.43 -10.30
C GLY A 56 -3.85 15.03 -10.92
N LEU A 57 -2.94 14.78 -11.86
CA LEU A 57 -2.81 13.48 -12.50
C LEU A 57 -2.39 12.41 -11.48
N GLN A 58 -1.40 12.70 -10.63
CA GLN A 58 -0.94 11.80 -9.58
C GLN A 58 -2.03 11.46 -8.56
N GLU A 59 -2.87 12.43 -8.19
CA GLU A 59 -4.00 12.19 -7.29
C GLU A 59 -5.01 11.21 -7.88
N VAL A 60 -5.37 11.36 -9.16
CA VAL A 60 -6.30 10.44 -9.83
C VAL A 60 -5.68 9.06 -10.01
N VAL A 61 -4.40 8.97 -10.39
CA VAL A 61 -3.66 7.69 -10.46
C VAL A 61 -3.63 7.01 -9.10
N HIS A 62 -3.41 7.77 -8.01
CA HIS A 62 -3.46 7.23 -6.65
C HIS A 62 -4.85 6.69 -6.29
N LYS A 63 -5.92 7.43 -6.59
CA LYS A 63 -7.31 6.97 -6.35
C LYS A 63 -7.65 5.73 -7.16
N LEU A 64 -7.27 5.71 -8.44
CA LEU A 64 -7.40 4.55 -9.32
C LEU A 64 -6.68 3.33 -8.73
N ARG A 65 -5.52 3.51 -8.10
CA ARG A 65 -4.79 2.45 -7.39
C ARG A 65 -5.50 1.99 -6.12
N SER A 66 -5.86 2.92 -5.24
CA SER A 66 -6.26 2.61 -3.87
C SER A 66 -7.74 2.21 -3.71
N ASP A 67 -8.62 2.66 -4.60
CA ASP A 67 -10.08 2.55 -4.43
C ASP A 67 -10.71 1.78 -5.61
N SER A 68 -11.18 0.55 -5.33
CA SER A 68 -11.89 -0.27 -6.32
C SER A 68 -13.23 0.33 -6.73
N GLY A 69 -13.94 0.98 -5.80
CA GLY A 69 -15.19 1.66 -6.11
C GLY A 69 -14.98 2.85 -7.07
N TYR A 70 -13.87 3.56 -6.92
CA TYR A 70 -13.48 4.62 -7.85
C TYR A 70 -13.25 4.07 -9.27
N ARG A 71 -12.60 2.90 -9.39
CA ARG A 71 -12.43 2.20 -10.68
C ARG A 71 -13.76 1.76 -11.26
N ASP A 72 -14.66 1.18 -10.46
CA ASP A 72 -15.95 0.62 -10.88
C ASP A 72 -16.98 1.67 -11.29
N LEU A 73 -16.78 2.93 -10.90
CA LEU A 73 -17.59 4.06 -11.33
C LEU A 73 -17.06 4.74 -12.59
N THR A 74 -15.85 4.39 -13.04
CA THR A 74 -15.22 5.04 -14.18
C THR A 74 -15.97 4.74 -15.50
N SER A 75 -16.20 5.74 -16.34
CA SER A 75 -16.74 5.62 -17.69
C SER A 75 -15.81 4.83 -18.61
N ASP A 76 -16.37 3.99 -19.48
CA ASP A 76 -15.68 3.31 -20.58
C ASP A 76 -15.77 4.09 -21.91
N ASP A 77 -16.41 5.26 -21.91
CA ASP A 77 -16.62 6.09 -23.09
C ASP A 77 -15.69 7.32 -23.10
N PRO A 78 -14.72 7.40 -24.03
CA PRO A 78 -13.83 8.55 -24.16
C PRO A 78 -14.56 9.85 -24.56
N SER A 79 -15.79 9.77 -25.08
CA SER A 79 -16.62 10.93 -25.41
C SER A 79 -17.37 11.50 -24.20
N SER A 80 -17.41 10.76 -23.10
CA SER A 80 -17.97 11.16 -21.82
C SER A 80 -17.05 10.71 -20.67
N PRO A 81 -15.81 11.25 -20.60
CA PRO A 81 -14.88 10.88 -19.55
C PRO A 81 -15.34 11.40 -18.20
N ASP A 82 -14.98 10.70 -17.14
CA ASP A 82 -15.12 11.26 -15.80
C ASP A 82 -14.15 12.39 -15.60
N PHE A 83 -14.52 13.33 -14.73
CA PHE A 83 -13.69 14.48 -14.46
C PHE A 83 -13.66 14.85 -12.99
N VAL A 84 -12.50 15.33 -12.54
CA VAL A 84 -12.27 15.88 -11.20
C VAL A 84 -11.57 17.23 -11.34
N THR A 85 -12.02 18.20 -10.55
CA THR A 85 -11.37 19.52 -10.47
C THR A 85 -10.79 19.73 -9.09
N ASN A 86 -9.50 20.06 -9.02
CA ASN A 86 -8.80 20.35 -7.76
C ASN A 86 -7.99 21.64 -7.88
N SER A 87 -7.43 22.09 -6.75
CA SER A 87 -6.57 23.27 -6.71
C SER A 87 -5.35 23.00 -5.85
N PHE A 88 -4.19 23.35 -6.38
CA PHE A 88 -2.89 23.16 -5.75
C PHE A 88 -2.14 24.49 -5.72
N GLY A 89 -1.86 24.99 -4.51
CA GLY A 89 -1.20 26.28 -4.34
C GLY A 89 -2.00 27.44 -4.96
N GLN A 90 -1.43 28.09 -5.98
CA GLN A 90 -2.06 29.21 -6.70
C GLN A 90 -2.76 28.80 -8.01
N GLY A 91 -2.77 27.51 -8.35
CA GLY A 91 -3.32 26.98 -9.60
C GLY A 91 -4.52 26.06 -9.41
N GLY A 92 -5.29 25.91 -10.47
CA GLY A 92 -6.37 24.91 -10.57
C GLY A 92 -5.99 23.82 -11.57
N CYS A 93 -6.47 22.60 -11.38
CA CYS A 93 -6.37 21.52 -12.36
C CYS A 93 -7.74 20.92 -12.68
N SER A 94 -7.89 20.42 -13.89
CA SER A 94 -9.01 19.59 -14.33
C SER A 94 -8.45 18.29 -14.89
N VAL A 95 -8.84 17.17 -14.29
CA VAL A 95 -8.37 15.84 -14.66
C VAL A 95 -9.53 15.10 -15.30
N TYR A 96 -9.30 14.51 -16.47
CA TYR A 96 -10.22 13.67 -17.21
C TYR A 96 -9.66 12.26 -17.26
N PHE A 97 -10.50 11.26 -17.02
CA PHE A 97 -10.06 9.88 -17.09
C PHE A 97 -11.21 8.95 -17.50
N TRP A 98 -10.84 7.83 -18.13
CA TRP A 98 -11.79 6.81 -18.57
C TRP A 98 -11.06 5.46 -18.70
N ALA A 99 -11.83 4.39 -18.56
CA ALA A 99 -11.36 3.04 -18.87
C ALA A 99 -11.34 2.83 -20.39
N THR A 100 -10.31 2.15 -20.88
CA THR A 100 -10.16 1.77 -22.29
C THR A 100 -10.58 0.33 -22.55
N ASP A 101 -10.89 -0.41 -21.49
CA ASP A 101 -11.36 -1.78 -21.53
C ASP A 101 -12.51 -2.03 -20.55
N SER A 102 -13.33 -3.04 -20.86
CA SER A 102 -14.46 -3.44 -20.02
C SER A 102 -14.04 -4.14 -18.73
N SER A 103 -12.80 -4.65 -18.67
CA SER A 103 -12.19 -5.21 -17.47
C SER A 103 -11.71 -4.14 -16.49
N ARG A 104 -11.77 -2.85 -16.86
CA ARG A 104 -11.33 -1.71 -16.03
C ARG A 104 -9.90 -1.89 -15.53
N THR A 105 -9.07 -2.41 -16.43
CA THR A 105 -7.64 -2.67 -16.20
C THR A 105 -6.77 -1.70 -16.96
N ASN A 106 -7.28 -0.95 -17.94
CA ASN A 106 -6.50 0.03 -18.66
C ASN A 106 -7.23 1.38 -18.64
N PHE A 107 -6.56 2.43 -18.20
CA PHE A 107 -7.14 3.77 -18.11
C PHE A 107 -6.27 4.78 -18.85
N ILE A 108 -6.90 5.83 -19.37
CA ILE A 108 -6.21 7.03 -19.83
C ILE A 108 -6.52 8.13 -18.82
N VAL A 109 -5.50 8.82 -18.32
CA VAL A 109 -5.65 9.96 -17.41
C VAL A 109 -5.01 11.18 -18.06
N GLN A 110 -5.79 12.25 -18.21
CA GLN A 110 -5.33 13.53 -18.77
C GLN A 110 -5.58 14.63 -17.76
N SER A 111 -4.56 15.42 -17.43
CA SER A 111 -4.69 16.55 -16.51
C SER A 111 -4.31 17.85 -17.20
N GLN A 112 -5.14 18.88 -17.01
CA GLN A 112 -4.89 20.24 -17.45
C GLN A 112 -4.73 21.15 -16.23
N GLY A 113 -3.52 21.64 -16.01
CA GLY A 113 -3.19 22.62 -14.97
C GLY A 113 -3.28 24.04 -15.51
N SER A 114 -3.72 24.97 -14.67
CA SER A 114 -3.90 26.39 -15.00
C SER A 114 -3.39 27.28 -13.87
N VAL A 115 -2.47 28.19 -14.21
CA VAL A 115 -1.95 29.21 -13.28
C VAL A 115 -1.97 30.56 -13.98
N ARG A 116 -2.79 31.50 -13.48
CA ARG A 116 -2.90 32.88 -14.00
C ARG A 116 -3.10 32.96 -15.52
N GLY A 117 -3.85 32.02 -16.09
CA GLY A 117 -4.15 31.96 -17.53
C GLY A 117 -3.15 31.18 -18.36
N MET A 118 -1.99 30.80 -17.81
CA MET A 118 -1.10 29.81 -18.42
C MET A 118 -1.64 28.42 -18.19
N GLN A 119 -1.64 27.59 -19.24
CA GLN A 119 -2.17 26.23 -19.19
C GLN A 119 -1.15 25.23 -19.70
N ARG A 120 -1.12 24.06 -19.06
CA ARG A 120 -0.34 22.90 -19.46
C ARG A 120 -1.19 21.66 -19.36
N LYS A 121 -0.98 20.72 -20.29
CA LYS A 121 -1.73 19.47 -20.34
C LYS A 121 -0.75 18.29 -20.38
N VAL A 122 -0.98 17.33 -19.50
CA VAL A 122 -0.21 16.08 -19.41
C VAL A 122 -1.16 14.89 -19.52
N ALA A 123 -0.68 13.79 -20.09
CA ALA A 123 -1.41 12.52 -20.12
C ALA A 123 -0.51 11.34 -19.75
N VAL A 124 -1.17 10.30 -19.22
CA VAL A 124 -0.57 9.00 -18.97
C VAL A 124 -1.58 7.89 -19.24
N ASP A 125 -1.13 6.83 -19.88
CA ASP A 125 -1.83 5.53 -19.92
C ASP A 125 -1.45 4.73 -18.66
N VAL A 126 -2.46 4.21 -17.98
CA VAL A 126 -2.39 3.51 -16.71
C VAL A 126 -2.89 2.09 -16.92
N THR A 127 -1.98 1.11 -16.95
CA THR A 127 -2.35 -0.30 -17.05
C THR A 127 -2.25 -0.96 -15.69
N MET A 128 -3.38 -1.40 -15.18
CA MET A 128 -3.56 -2.24 -14.00
C MET A 128 -3.53 -3.71 -14.38
N THR A 129 -2.52 -4.44 -13.92
CA THR A 129 -2.49 -5.90 -14.05
C THR A 129 -2.92 -6.50 -12.72
N ASP A 130 -4.07 -7.19 -12.70
CA ASP A 130 -4.42 -8.06 -11.59
C ASP A 130 -3.44 -9.22 -11.57
N LEU A 131 -2.76 -9.39 -10.44
CA LEU A 131 -1.75 -10.42 -10.28
C LEU A 131 -2.29 -11.76 -9.84
N GLY A 132 -3.60 -11.80 -9.63
CA GLY A 132 -4.21 -12.96 -9.02
C GLY A 132 -3.74 -13.12 -7.58
N PRO A 133 -4.17 -14.21 -6.96
CA PRO A 133 -3.95 -14.38 -5.54
C PRO A 133 -2.56 -14.94 -5.23
N PHE A 134 -1.90 -14.33 -4.25
CA PHE A 134 -0.61 -14.78 -3.76
C PHE A 134 -0.74 -15.75 -2.60
N THR A 135 0.13 -16.75 -2.60
CA THR A 135 0.37 -17.63 -1.44
C THR A 135 1.14 -16.87 -0.37
N LEU A 136 2.19 -16.17 -0.81
CA LEU A 136 3.04 -15.33 0.03
C LEU A 136 3.11 -13.92 -0.55
N LEU A 137 2.84 -12.93 0.28
CA LEU A 137 2.91 -11.53 -0.09
C LEU A 137 3.84 -10.77 0.87
N GLY A 138 5.05 -10.47 0.42
CA GLY A 138 6.05 -9.71 1.15
C GLY A 138 6.06 -8.27 0.68
N LEU A 139 5.68 -7.32 1.53
CA LEU A 139 5.57 -5.90 1.18
C LEU A 139 6.87 -5.12 1.41
N GLY A 140 7.93 -5.82 1.78
CA GLY A 140 9.23 -5.22 2.08
C GLY A 140 10.24 -6.25 2.57
N GLY A 141 11.50 -5.84 2.68
CA GLY A 141 12.55 -6.64 3.30
C GLY A 141 13.06 -7.79 2.43
N LYS A 142 13.02 -9.01 2.96
CA LYS A 142 13.58 -10.19 2.31
C LYS A 142 12.71 -11.43 2.56
N LEU A 143 12.48 -12.21 1.51
CA LEU A 143 12.03 -13.59 1.59
C LEU A 143 13.25 -14.51 1.71
N ARG A 144 13.30 -15.31 2.78
CA ARG A 144 14.33 -16.35 2.96
C ARG A 144 13.67 -17.70 3.18
N LEU A 145 13.92 -18.64 2.26
CA LEU A 145 13.61 -20.05 2.41
C LEU A 145 14.89 -20.79 2.80
N ASP A 146 15.01 -21.14 4.09
CA ASP A 146 16.20 -21.77 4.66
C ASP A 146 15.97 -23.29 4.79
N GLY A 147 16.22 -23.99 3.69
CA GLY A 147 16.24 -25.45 3.65
C GLY A 147 17.56 -26.00 4.19
N GLN A 148 17.49 -26.93 5.14
CA GLN A 148 18.57 -27.91 5.32
C GLN A 148 18.13 -29.19 4.62
N LYS A 149 19.09 -29.97 4.06
CA LYS A 149 18.96 -31.21 3.27
C LYS A 149 17.84 -32.22 3.62
N SER A 150 17.23 -32.12 4.79
CA SER A 150 16.01 -32.83 5.17
C SER A 150 14.98 -31.82 5.66
N GLY A 151 13.85 -31.74 4.96
CA GLY A 151 12.72 -30.90 5.33
C GLY A 151 12.90 -29.44 4.91
N ALA A 152 13.17 -29.17 3.63
CA ALA A 152 13.18 -27.79 3.14
C ALA A 152 11.75 -27.22 3.02
N PRO A 153 11.57 -25.89 3.07
CA PRO A 153 10.30 -25.24 2.78
C PRO A 153 9.75 -25.62 1.39
N SER A 154 8.44 -25.77 1.28
CA SER A 154 7.72 -25.96 0.03
C SER A 154 6.52 -25.01 -0.06
N ILE A 155 6.45 -24.24 -1.14
CA ILE A 155 5.39 -23.27 -1.40
C ILE A 155 4.63 -23.70 -2.66
N TYR A 156 3.30 -23.72 -2.60
CA TYR A 156 2.41 -24.12 -3.68
C TYR A 156 1.47 -22.97 -4.03
N GLY A 157 1.86 -22.23 -5.07
CA GLY A 157 1.22 -21.04 -5.61
C GLY A 157 2.19 -19.87 -5.70
N ASP A 158 1.68 -18.73 -6.16
CA ASP A 158 2.52 -17.59 -6.53
C ASP A 158 3.01 -16.80 -5.31
N ILE A 159 4.16 -16.14 -5.48
CA ILE A 159 4.85 -15.36 -4.45
C ILE A 159 5.15 -13.98 -5.00
N TYR A 160 4.82 -12.95 -4.24
CA TYR A 160 5.34 -11.60 -4.47
C TYR A 160 6.18 -11.14 -3.28
N GLN A 161 7.32 -10.50 -3.56
CA GLN A 161 8.22 -9.93 -2.56
C GLN A 161 8.78 -8.58 -3.02
N ASP A 162 8.38 -7.49 -2.39
CA ASP A 162 9.09 -6.20 -2.49
C ASP A 162 10.41 -6.31 -1.72
N GLY A 163 11.52 -6.47 -2.43
CA GLY A 163 12.85 -6.71 -1.89
C GLY A 163 13.41 -8.09 -2.26
N ALA A 164 14.47 -8.50 -1.57
CA ALA A 164 15.28 -9.64 -1.99
C ALA A 164 14.59 -10.99 -1.76
N VAL A 165 14.85 -11.94 -2.65
CA VAL A 165 14.43 -13.35 -2.52
C VAL A 165 15.67 -14.24 -2.44
N ASP A 166 15.75 -15.06 -1.39
CA ASP A 166 16.84 -16.01 -1.12
C ASP A 166 16.25 -17.38 -0.86
N ILE A 167 16.43 -18.28 -1.82
CA ILE A 167 15.87 -19.61 -1.82
C ILE A 167 17.04 -20.59 -1.74
N ALA A 168 17.14 -21.34 -0.64
CA ALA A 168 18.13 -22.41 -0.53
C ALA A 168 17.83 -23.55 -1.53
N ASP A 169 18.88 -24.17 -2.08
CA ASP A 169 18.85 -25.15 -3.18
C ASP A 169 17.82 -26.30 -3.02
N ASP A 170 17.50 -26.71 -1.78
CA ASP A 170 16.59 -27.81 -1.50
C ASP A 170 15.11 -27.39 -1.38
N SER A 171 14.81 -26.08 -1.41
CA SER A 171 13.45 -25.55 -1.21
C SER A 171 12.62 -25.63 -2.49
N GLY A 172 11.34 -25.97 -2.35
CA GLY A 172 10.42 -26.11 -3.49
C GLY A 172 9.50 -24.91 -3.64
N ILE A 173 9.35 -24.39 -4.85
CA ILE A 173 8.29 -23.44 -5.20
C ILE A 173 7.56 -24.01 -6.42
N ASN A 174 6.25 -24.16 -6.30
CA ASN A 174 5.37 -24.57 -7.38
C ASN A 174 4.41 -23.41 -7.68
N GLY A 175 4.93 -22.42 -8.40
CA GLY A 175 4.27 -21.14 -8.72
C GLY A 175 5.29 -20.14 -9.25
N ASN A 176 4.83 -18.94 -9.60
CA ASN A 176 5.70 -17.85 -10.06
C ASN A 176 6.26 -17.05 -8.88
N VAL A 177 7.46 -16.50 -9.04
CA VAL A 177 8.12 -15.65 -8.04
C VAL A 177 8.38 -14.29 -8.63
N TYR A 178 7.71 -13.30 -8.05
CA TYR A 178 7.77 -11.92 -8.43
C TYR A 178 8.58 -11.14 -7.39
N SER A 179 9.57 -10.38 -7.82
CA SER A 179 10.43 -9.60 -6.93
C SER A 179 10.83 -8.27 -7.54
N THR A 180 10.95 -7.24 -6.70
CA THR A 180 11.49 -5.93 -7.08
C THR A 180 13.03 -5.91 -7.04
N ALA A 181 13.68 -6.96 -6.53
CA ALA A 181 15.14 -7.11 -6.53
C ALA A 181 15.63 -7.96 -7.73
N GLU A 182 16.87 -7.73 -8.17
CA GLU A 182 17.49 -8.48 -9.28
C GLU A 182 17.56 -9.99 -9.00
N GLY A 183 17.27 -10.82 -10.01
CA GLY A 183 17.51 -12.27 -9.99
C GLY A 183 16.29 -13.18 -10.17
N TYR A 184 15.07 -12.64 -10.12
CA TYR A 184 13.81 -13.34 -10.42
C TYR A 184 13.05 -12.63 -11.54
N GLU A 185 11.82 -13.04 -11.89
CA GLU A 185 10.98 -12.29 -12.83
C GLU A 185 10.81 -10.87 -12.26
N ALA A 186 11.62 -9.96 -12.81
CA ALA A 186 11.81 -8.65 -12.25
C ALA A 186 10.57 -7.83 -12.52
N ILE A 187 9.96 -7.36 -11.45
CA ILE A 187 8.89 -6.39 -11.53
C ILE A 187 9.53 -5.03 -11.37
N THR A 188 9.40 -4.20 -12.40
CA THR A 188 9.90 -2.84 -12.41
C THR A 188 9.34 -2.05 -11.21
N GLU A 189 10.12 -1.09 -10.68
CA GLU A 189 9.82 -0.33 -9.44
C GLU A 189 8.40 0.28 -9.37
N ASP A 190 7.73 0.51 -10.51
CA ASP A 190 6.38 1.06 -10.60
C ASP A 190 5.25 0.07 -10.22
N GLY A 191 5.59 -1.22 -10.04
CA GLY A 191 4.67 -2.28 -9.65
C GLY A 191 4.69 -2.61 -8.16
N LYS A 192 4.59 -1.65 -7.24
CA LYS A 192 4.50 -2.00 -5.81
C LYS A 192 3.08 -2.40 -5.41
N ILE A 193 2.94 -3.59 -4.84
CA ILE A 193 1.70 -3.99 -4.16
C ILE A 193 1.66 -3.33 -2.78
N GLU A 194 0.61 -2.57 -2.51
CA GLU A 194 0.32 -2.03 -1.19
C GLU A 194 -0.78 -2.85 -0.53
N VAL A 195 -0.56 -3.25 0.73
CA VAL A 195 -1.61 -3.81 1.57
C VAL A 195 -1.66 -3.02 2.85
N ALA A 196 -2.83 -2.50 3.18
CA ALA A 196 -3.11 -1.81 4.42
C ALA A 196 -4.13 -2.62 5.23
N ILE A 197 -3.93 -2.62 6.55
CA ILE A 197 -4.95 -3.05 7.51
C ILE A 197 -5.56 -1.79 8.11
N ASP A 198 -6.88 -1.78 8.27
CA ASP A 198 -7.58 -0.73 9.02
C ASP A 198 -7.29 -0.86 10.53
N THR A 199 -6.13 -0.34 10.95
CA THR A 199 -5.69 -0.35 12.35
C THR A 199 -6.59 0.52 13.24
N ASP A 200 -7.25 1.53 12.66
CA ASP A 200 -8.12 2.45 13.38
C ASP A 200 -9.39 1.73 13.83
N HIS A 201 -10.01 0.93 12.95
CA HIS A 201 -11.13 0.06 13.30
C HIS A 201 -10.81 -0.81 14.52
N PHE A 202 -9.67 -1.51 14.50
CA PHE A 202 -9.30 -2.41 15.59
C PHE A 202 -8.91 -1.69 16.89
N SER A 203 -8.22 -0.55 16.78
CA SER A 203 -7.83 0.23 17.95
C SER A 203 -9.02 0.75 18.74
N SER A 204 -10.17 0.97 18.08
CA SER A 204 -11.41 1.46 18.69
C SER A 204 -11.99 0.51 19.77
N TYR A 205 -11.67 -0.78 19.71
CA TYR A 205 -12.12 -1.77 20.69
C TYR A 205 -11.37 -1.66 22.03
N PHE A 206 -10.19 -1.05 22.06
CA PHE A 206 -9.39 -0.96 23.29
C PHE A 206 -9.83 0.23 24.15
N THR A 207 -10.67 -0.05 25.15
CA THR A 207 -11.07 0.95 26.16
C THR A 207 -10.16 0.92 27.39
N SER A 208 -9.95 2.07 28.04
CA SER A 208 -9.06 2.22 29.20
C SER A 208 -9.65 1.71 30.52
N THR A 209 -10.94 1.34 30.57
CA THR A 209 -11.68 1.03 31.80
C THR A 209 -12.22 -0.41 31.88
N ALA A 210 -11.53 -1.38 31.28
CA ALA A 210 -11.94 -2.79 31.33
C ALA A 210 -11.80 -3.40 32.75
N PRO A 211 -12.73 -4.27 33.18
CA PRO A 211 -12.64 -4.98 34.46
C PRO A 211 -11.46 -5.97 34.50
N PRO A 212 -11.03 -6.41 35.69
CA PRO A 212 -10.04 -7.49 35.81
C PRO A 212 -10.57 -8.80 35.18
N PRO A 213 -9.68 -9.69 34.73
CA PRO A 213 -10.08 -10.90 34.02
C PRO A 213 -10.90 -11.84 34.93
N PRO A 214 -11.96 -12.48 34.39
CA PRO A 214 -12.70 -13.48 35.15
C PRO A 214 -11.80 -14.67 35.50
N LYS A 215 -12.04 -15.26 36.66
CA LYS A 215 -11.38 -16.50 37.08
C LYS A 215 -12.22 -17.68 36.64
N GLY A 216 -11.64 -18.61 35.90
CA GLY A 216 -12.30 -19.85 35.51
C GLY A 216 -11.52 -20.58 34.43
N ASP A 217 -11.69 -21.90 34.41
CA ASP A 217 -11.09 -22.77 33.38
C ASP A 217 -11.87 -22.70 32.06
N THR A 218 -13.16 -22.38 32.12
CA THR A 218 -14.01 -22.16 30.94
C THR A 218 -14.58 -20.75 30.99
N ILE A 219 -14.52 -20.05 29.86
CA ILE A 219 -15.14 -18.76 29.65
C ILE A 219 -16.07 -18.89 28.45
N ASP A 220 -17.34 -18.60 28.69
CA ASP A 220 -18.38 -18.52 27.65
C ASP A 220 -18.73 -17.06 27.43
N LEU A 221 -18.58 -16.59 26.18
CA LEU A 221 -18.89 -15.22 25.80
C LEU A 221 -20.39 -14.99 25.60
N ALA A 222 -21.16 -16.07 25.40
CA ALA A 222 -22.60 -16.08 25.30
C ALA A 222 -23.20 -15.02 24.32
N GLY A 223 -22.62 -14.84 23.13
CA GLY A 223 -23.05 -13.81 22.18
C GLY A 223 -22.42 -12.43 22.39
N GLY A 224 -21.72 -12.22 23.50
CA GLY A 224 -21.36 -10.91 24.03
C GLY A 224 -19.90 -10.49 23.81
N ILE A 225 -19.60 -9.28 24.29
CA ILE A 225 -18.25 -8.72 24.35
C ILE A 225 -17.73 -8.83 25.79
N LEU A 226 -16.64 -9.57 25.97
CA LEU A 226 -15.87 -9.59 27.22
C LEU A 226 -14.62 -8.73 27.05
N SER A 227 -14.59 -7.56 27.69
CA SER A 227 -13.37 -6.75 27.78
C SER A 227 -12.67 -6.98 29.11
N VAL A 228 -11.36 -7.18 29.10
CA VAL A 228 -10.55 -7.37 30.31
C VAL A 228 -9.29 -6.49 30.31
N ASN A 229 -8.84 -6.09 31.50
CA ASN A 229 -7.55 -5.45 31.70
C ASN A 229 -6.53 -6.46 32.26
N GLY A 230 -5.53 -6.83 31.47
CA GLY A 230 -4.60 -7.94 31.74
C GLY A 230 -4.99 -9.25 31.04
N SER A 231 -4.31 -10.36 31.35
CA SER A 231 -4.47 -11.62 30.60
C SER A 231 -5.62 -12.49 31.12
N VAL A 232 -6.32 -13.15 30.19
CA VAL A 232 -7.25 -14.24 30.49
C VAL A 232 -6.52 -15.57 30.30
N ASN A 233 -6.65 -16.55 31.20
CA ASN A 233 -5.98 -17.84 31.04
C ASN A 233 -6.98 -19.00 31.09
N PRO A 234 -7.95 -19.08 30.15
CA PRO A 234 -8.89 -20.18 30.14
C PRO A 234 -8.23 -21.45 29.60
N THR A 235 -8.74 -22.60 30.02
CA THR A 235 -8.56 -23.89 29.32
C THR A 235 -9.51 -23.98 28.12
N ASN A 236 -10.74 -23.46 28.26
CA ASN A 236 -11.71 -23.36 27.18
C ASN A 236 -12.23 -21.92 27.05
N LEU A 237 -12.08 -21.33 25.87
CA LEU A 237 -12.76 -20.10 25.48
C LEU A 237 -13.79 -20.47 24.43
N ILE A 238 -15.07 -20.39 24.78
CA ILE A 238 -16.15 -20.80 23.88
C ILE A 238 -17.14 -19.67 23.73
N ASP A 239 -17.98 -19.80 22.73
CA ASP A 239 -19.25 -19.13 22.71
C ASP A 239 -20.35 -20.16 22.42
N SER A 240 -21.35 -20.20 23.29
CA SER A 240 -22.47 -21.15 23.18
C SER A 240 -23.57 -20.69 22.21
N VAL A 241 -23.51 -19.47 21.67
CA VAL A 241 -24.64 -18.83 20.96
C VAL A 241 -24.33 -18.47 19.49
N GLY A 242 -23.11 -18.69 19.02
CA GLY A 242 -22.72 -18.62 17.61
C GLY A 242 -21.94 -17.37 17.17
N GLY A 243 -21.51 -16.51 18.09
CA GLY A 243 -20.59 -15.40 17.87
C GLY A 243 -20.17 -14.76 19.21
N GLY A 244 -18.90 -14.39 19.40
CA GLY A 244 -18.48 -13.70 20.63
C GLY A 244 -17.18 -12.94 20.49
N THR A 245 -17.01 -11.88 21.29
CA THR A 245 -15.81 -11.04 21.23
C THR A 245 -15.06 -11.03 22.56
N LEU A 246 -13.77 -11.33 22.53
CA LEU A 246 -12.84 -11.14 23.63
C LEU A 246 -11.92 -9.96 23.34
N VAL A 247 -11.92 -8.95 24.21
CA VAL A 247 -11.01 -7.81 24.14
C VAL A 247 -10.05 -7.84 25.33
N VAL A 248 -8.75 -7.97 25.05
CA VAL A 248 -7.69 -8.01 26.05
C VAL A 248 -6.88 -6.73 25.99
N ASN A 249 -7.07 -5.85 26.97
CA ASN A 249 -6.23 -4.67 27.14
C ASN A 249 -4.96 -5.05 27.93
N GLY A 250 -3.99 -5.61 27.22
CA GLY A 250 -2.73 -6.11 27.76
C GLY A 250 -2.21 -7.30 26.97
N ASP A 251 -1.23 -7.99 27.54
CA ASP A 251 -0.72 -9.24 26.96
C ASP A 251 -1.73 -10.38 27.16
N GLN A 252 -1.81 -11.28 26.20
CA GLN A 252 -2.64 -12.48 26.26
C GLN A 252 -1.77 -13.73 26.12
N LYS A 253 -1.89 -14.65 27.09
CA LYS A 253 -1.18 -15.93 27.05
C LYS A 253 -2.18 -17.06 27.15
N PHE A 254 -2.33 -17.81 26.07
CA PHE A 254 -3.04 -19.08 26.12
C PHE A 254 -2.10 -20.16 26.64
N GLY A 255 -2.59 -20.91 27.62
CA GLY A 255 -1.87 -21.98 28.31
C GLY A 255 -1.65 -23.22 27.44
N GLN A 256 -1.66 -24.38 28.08
CA GLN A 256 -1.53 -25.66 27.39
C GLN A 256 -2.91 -26.28 27.15
N ASN A 257 -3.07 -26.95 26.02
CA ASN A 257 -4.30 -27.65 25.62
C ASN A 257 -5.53 -26.73 25.63
N VAL A 258 -5.33 -25.47 25.24
CA VAL A 258 -6.42 -24.50 25.19
C VAL A 258 -7.30 -24.81 23.98
N VAL A 259 -8.61 -24.86 24.21
CA VAL A 259 -9.61 -24.94 23.14
C VAL A 259 -10.30 -23.59 23.01
N ILE A 260 -10.20 -22.98 21.84
CA ILE A 260 -10.94 -21.79 21.45
C ILE A 260 -12.04 -22.25 20.49
N GLY A 261 -13.29 -21.90 20.78
CA GLY A 261 -14.45 -22.25 19.95
C GLY A 261 -14.44 -21.57 18.58
N SER A 262 -15.52 -21.76 17.83
CA SER A 262 -15.71 -21.16 16.49
C SER A 262 -16.42 -19.80 16.59
N ASN A 263 -16.34 -18.98 15.53
CA ASN A 263 -17.01 -17.68 15.38
C ASN A 263 -16.62 -16.68 16.50
N LEU A 264 -15.33 -16.58 16.77
CA LEU A 264 -14.82 -15.73 17.85
C LEU A 264 -13.91 -14.63 17.30
N ASP A 265 -14.11 -13.41 17.78
CA ASP A 265 -13.19 -12.30 17.54
C ASP A 265 -12.36 -12.06 18.81
N ILE A 266 -11.04 -12.03 18.67
CA ILE A 266 -10.11 -11.86 19.78
C ILE A 266 -9.19 -10.68 19.49
N TYR A 267 -9.33 -9.61 20.25
CA TYR A 267 -8.53 -8.39 20.15
C TYR A 267 -7.53 -8.33 21.29
N VAL A 268 -6.23 -8.23 20.99
CA VAL A 268 -5.16 -8.18 21.99
C VAL A 268 -4.31 -6.92 21.78
N ASN A 269 -4.36 -6.00 22.74
CA ASN A 269 -3.59 -4.75 22.69
C ASN A 269 -2.08 -4.95 22.94
N GLY A 270 -1.73 -6.07 23.58
CA GLY A 270 -0.35 -6.43 23.92
C GLY A 270 0.24 -7.51 23.03
N LYS A 271 1.08 -8.35 23.63
CA LYS A 271 1.63 -9.56 23.00
C LYS A 271 0.68 -10.74 23.15
N LEU A 272 0.47 -11.48 22.08
CA LEU A 272 -0.22 -12.78 22.10
C LEU A 272 0.80 -13.92 22.18
N SER A 273 0.56 -14.92 23.01
CA SER A 273 1.36 -16.15 22.98
C SER A 273 0.57 -17.42 23.23
N PHE A 274 0.89 -18.47 22.48
CA PHE A 274 0.32 -19.80 22.66
C PHE A 274 1.36 -20.76 23.23
N SER A 275 1.04 -21.41 24.36
CA SER A 275 2.01 -22.20 25.10
C SER A 275 2.14 -23.65 24.63
N LYS A 276 1.06 -24.44 24.54
CA LYS A 276 1.06 -25.80 23.97
C LYS A 276 -0.28 -26.30 23.45
N ASN A 277 -0.28 -27.00 22.30
CA ASN A 277 -1.42 -27.74 21.73
C ASN A 277 -2.73 -26.93 21.78
N ALA A 278 -2.70 -25.68 21.31
CA ALA A 278 -3.92 -24.91 21.24
C ALA A 278 -4.72 -25.33 20.00
N THR A 279 -6.03 -25.43 20.15
CA THR A 279 -6.95 -25.71 19.05
C THR A 279 -7.93 -24.57 18.94
N LEU A 280 -7.99 -23.94 17.77
CA LEU A 280 -8.99 -22.93 17.47
C LEU A 280 -9.99 -23.56 16.51
N GLY A 281 -11.27 -23.33 16.79
CA GLY A 281 -12.36 -23.67 15.90
C GLY A 281 -12.32 -22.87 14.62
N ASP A 282 -13.45 -22.90 13.93
CA ASP A 282 -13.60 -22.28 12.61
C ASP A 282 -14.02 -20.82 12.72
N ASN A 283 -13.66 -19.99 11.73
CA ASN A 283 -14.02 -18.57 11.69
C ASN A 283 -13.62 -17.81 12.97
N VAL A 284 -12.39 -18.02 13.42
CA VAL A 284 -11.80 -17.28 14.54
C VAL A 284 -10.92 -16.18 13.98
N ASN A 285 -11.20 -14.93 14.33
CA ASN A 285 -10.42 -13.78 13.93
C ASN A 285 -9.63 -13.26 15.11
N ILE A 286 -8.32 -13.14 14.95
CA ILE A 286 -7.43 -12.68 16.01
C ILE A 286 -6.67 -11.47 15.52
N TYR A 287 -6.80 -10.37 16.25
CA TYR A 287 -6.06 -9.15 16.06
C TYR A 287 -5.08 -8.90 17.21
N VAL A 288 -3.83 -8.57 16.89
CA VAL A 288 -2.76 -8.35 17.87
C VAL A 288 -1.97 -7.09 17.55
N ALA A 289 -2.04 -6.09 18.42
CA ALA A 289 -1.42 -4.78 18.18
C ALA A 289 0.12 -4.76 18.33
N LYS A 290 0.74 -5.74 19.01
CA LYS A 290 2.21 -5.74 19.22
C LYS A 290 2.95 -6.87 18.54
N SER A 291 2.80 -8.09 19.03
CA SER A 291 3.53 -9.24 18.51
C SER A 291 2.83 -10.53 18.90
N ALA A 292 3.05 -11.58 18.13
CA ALA A 292 2.50 -12.90 18.42
C ALA A 292 3.60 -13.96 18.41
N GLU A 293 3.48 -14.93 19.31
CA GLU A 293 4.44 -16.03 19.43
C GLU A 293 3.75 -17.38 19.61
N ILE A 294 4.06 -18.35 18.74
CA ILE A 294 3.69 -19.75 18.87
C ILE A 294 4.92 -20.53 19.33
N LYS A 295 4.89 -21.07 20.56
CA LYS A 295 6.08 -21.65 21.23
C LYS A 295 6.49 -23.02 20.69
N LYS A 296 7.71 -23.42 21.04
CA LYS A 296 8.54 -24.49 20.43
C LYS A 296 8.02 -25.94 20.56
N ASP A 297 6.86 -26.21 21.16
CA ASP A 297 6.42 -27.57 21.54
C ASP A 297 5.05 -28.02 21.01
N ASN A 298 4.48 -27.36 20.00
CA ASN A 298 3.02 -27.29 19.94
C ASN A 298 2.43 -27.77 18.64
N GLY A 299 1.68 -28.88 18.64
CA GLY A 299 0.76 -29.26 17.55
C GLY A 299 -0.49 -28.38 17.55
N THR A 300 -0.29 -27.07 17.42
CA THR A 300 -1.35 -26.08 17.45
C THR A 300 -2.07 -26.08 16.11
N VAL A 301 -3.40 -26.13 16.15
CA VAL A 301 -4.25 -26.22 14.95
C VAL A 301 -5.24 -25.07 14.94
N PHE A 302 -5.17 -24.21 13.93
CA PHE A 302 -6.05 -23.08 13.73
C PHE A 302 -6.93 -23.33 12.51
N GLY A 303 -8.23 -23.46 12.73
CA GLY A 303 -9.21 -23.74 11.69
C GLY A 303 -9.17 -25.21 11.25
N THR A 304 -10.34 -25.83 11.25
CA THR A 304 -10.53 -27.21 10.77
C THR A 304 -11.43 -27.28 9.54
N GLY A 305 -12.22 -26.23 9.28
CA GLY A 305 -13.14 -26.08 8.15
C GLY A 305 -13.08 -24.66 7.55
N THR A 306 -14.02 -23.77 7.92
CA THR A 306 -13.96 -22.36 7.51
C THR A 306 -12.84 -21.67 8.29
N GLY A 307 -11.78 -21.24 7.59
CA GLY A 307 -10.51 -20.88 8.21
C GLY A 307 -10.56 -19.69 9.18
N CYS A 308 -9.38 -19.35 9.70
CA CYS A 308 -9.16 -18.31 10.70
C CYS A 308 -8.41 -17.13 10.10
N SER A 309 -8.40 -16.00 10.82
CA SER A 309 -7.45 -14.92 10.56
C SER A 309 -6.59 -14.65 11.78
N LEU A 310 -5.30 -14.40 11.52
CA LEU A 310 -4.35 -13.94 12.52
C LEU A 310 -3.65 -12.69 11.99
N LEU A 311 -4.09 -11.53 12.46
CA LEU A 311 -3.62 -10.22 12.06
C LEU A 311 -2.74 -9.65 13.18
N VAL A 312 -1.44 -9.48 12.90
CA VAL A 312 -0.46 -9.00 13.89
C VAL A 312 0.19 -7.73 13.36
N GLU A 313 0.06 -6.59 14.02
CA GLU A 313 0.69 -5.35 13.54
C GLU A 313 2.23 -5.41 13.58
N GLY A 314 2.80 -6.05 14.60
CA GLY A 314 4.25 -6.27 14.68
C GLY A 314 4.66 -7.65 14.22
N GLU A 315 5.62 -8.26 14.92
CA GLU A 315 6.27 -9.51 14.48
C GLU A 315 5.48 -10.75 14.89
N LEU A 316 5.48 -11.76 14.01
CA LEU A 316 4.95 -13.09 14.27
C LEU A 316 6.06 -14.13 14.26
N ASP A 317 6.23 -14.79 15.40
CA ASP A 317 7.23 -15.82 15.64
C ASP A 317 6.57 -17.19 15.82
N ILE A 318 6.78 -18.10 14.88
CA ILE A 318 6.28 -19.48 14.91
C ILE A 318 7.47 -20.41 15.16
N LYS A 319 7.66 -20.84 16.40
CA LYS A 319 8.83 -21.63 16.78
C LYS A 319 8.72 -23.12 16.40
N LYS A 320 7.50 -23.69 16.37
CA LYS A 320 7.29 -25.08 15.94
C LYS A 320 5.80 -25.44 15.72
N SER A 321 5.54 -26.31 14.73
CA SER A 321 4.35 -27.19 14.62
C SER A 321 2.98 -26.50 14.52
N LEU A 322 2.88 -25.41 13.76
CA LEU A 322 1.58 -24.76 13.51
C LEU A 322 0.92 -25.36 12.27
N VAL A 323 -0.33 -25.81 12.40
CA VAL A 323 -1.25 -26.04 11.28
C VAL A 323 -2.26 -24.91 11.25
N PHE A 324 -2.35 -24.18 10.14
CA PHE A 324 -3.19 -23.00 10.02
C PHE A 324 -4.00 -23.06 8.73
N GLN A 325 -5.30 -22.80 8.80
CA GLN A 325 -6.16 -22.62 7.65
C GLN A 325 -6.69 -21.19 7.64
N GLY A 326 -6.46 -20.44 6.56
CA GLY A 326 -6.98 -19.06 6.39
C GLY A 326 -5.88 -18.02 6.12
N LEU A 327 -6.00 -16.83 6.72
CA LEU A 327 -5.09 -15.71 6.49
C LEU A 327 -4.17 -15.42 7.68
N ILE A 328 -2.86 -15.36 7.43
CA ILE A 328 -1.88 -14.85 8.39
C ILE A 328 -1.36 -13.51 7.88
N TYR A 329 -1.41 -12.47 8.71
CA TYR A 329 -0.80 -11.19 8.44
C TYR A 329 0.16 -10.79 9.56
N SER A 330 1.31 -10.25 9.18
CA SER A 330 2.21 -9.53 10.07
C SER A 330 2.59 -8.19 9.44
N GLY A 331 2.37 -7.07 10.12
CA GLY A 331 2.80 -5.74 9.65
C GLY A 331 4.32 -5.57 9.65
N LYS A 332 5.04 -6.51 10.27
CA LYS A 332 6.50 -6.63 10.20
C LYS A 332 6.87 -7.97 9.58
N LYS A 333 7.56 -8.82 10.34
CA LYS A 333 8.19 -10.03 9.83
C LYS A 333 7.47 -11.27 10.35
N ILE A 334 7.33 -12.26 9.47
CA ILE A 334 6.95 -13.62 9.87
C ILE A 334 8.18 -14.51 9.89
N THR A 335 8.45 -15.13 11.04
CA THR A 335 9.51 -16.14 11.19
C THR A 335 8.89 -17.48 11.56
N ALA A 336 9.17 -18.52 10.77
CA ALA A 336 8.73 -19.88 11.04
C ALA A 336 9.95 -20.82 11.13
N ASP A 337 10.18 -21.41 12.31
CA ASP A 337 11.39 -22.18 12.59
C ASP A 337 11.30 -23.65 12.16
N LYS A 338 10.14 -24.29 12.31
CA LYS A 338 9.93 -25.69 11.97
C LYS A 338 8.45 -26.08 11.86
N ASP A 339 8.12 -27.05 10.99
CA ASP A 339 6.83 -27.74 10.94
C ASP A 339 5.63 -26.78 10.78
N LEU A 340 5.73 -25.80 9.86
CA LEU A 340 4.62 -24.90 9.55
C LEU A 340 3.79 -25.49 8.41
N THR A 341 2.50 -25.70 8.61
CA THR A 341 1.57 -26.05 7.53
C THR A 341 0.51 -24.97 7.42
N VAL A 342 0.42 -24.31 6.27
CA VAL A 342 -0.59 -23.28 6.02
C VAL A 342 -1.38 -23.64 4.76
N SER A 343 -2.70 -23.62 4.88
CA SER A 343 -3.62 -23.64 3.74
C SER A 343 -4.32 -22.28 3.72
N GLY A 344 -3.97 -21.42 2.76
CA GLY A 344 -4.47 -20.06 2.65
C GLY A 344 -3.38 -19.09 2.19
N THR A 345 -3.35 -17.89 2.75
CA THR A 345 -2.40 -16.83 2.34
C THR A 345 -1.64 -16.31 3.54
N MET A 346 -0.38 -15.93 3.32
CA MET A 346 0.41 -15.21 4.31
C MET A 346 0.91 -13.88 3.76
N VAL A 347 0.82 -12.84 4.59
CA VAL A 347 1.24 -11.48 4.26
C VAL A 347 2.22 -10.97 5.31
N ALA A 348 3.34 -10.40 4.90
CA ALA A 348 4.35 -9.85 5.79
C ALA A 348 4.85 -8.48 5.30
N GLY A 349 4.80 -7.46 6.17
CA GLY A 349 5.26 -6.10 5.87
C GLY A 349 6.77 -5.97 5.64
N ASN A 350 7.57 -6.84 6.26
CA ASN A 350 9.04 -6.85 6.19
C ASN A 350 9.59 -8.26 5.90
N GLY A 351 8.85 -9.02 5.09
CA GLY A 351 9.28 -10.28 4.52
C GLY A 351 9.16 -11.49 5.44
N PHE A 352 9.67 -12.61 4.95
CA PHE A 352 9.50 -13.92 5.57
C PHE A 352 10.83 -14.59 5.84
N TRP A 353 10.91 -15.31 6.95
CA TRP A 353 11.97 -16.27 7.21
C TRP A 353 11.35 -17.63 7.51
N LEU A 354 11.29 -18.48 6.49
CA LEU A 354 10.74 -19.82 6.58
C LEU A 354 11.89 -20.82 6.63
N LYS A 355 11.94 -21.59 7.72
CA LYS A 355 12.91 -22.67 7.93
C LYS A 355 12.22 -24.01 7.74
N LYS A 356 12.79 -25.07 8.29
CA LYS A 356 12.50 -26.46 7.97
C LYS A 356 11.01 -26.83 7.97
N GLU A 357 10.61 -27.64 7.00
CA GLU A 357 9.30 -28.32 6.95
C GLU A 357 8.12 -27.34 6.96
N ALA A 358 8.30 -26.17 6.34
CA ALA A 358 7.21 -25.28 5.99
C ALA A 358 6.51 -25.79 4.72
N SER A 359 5.19 -25.96 4.74
CA SER A 359 4.36 -26.33 3.60
C SER A 359 3.21 -25.35 3.50
N ILE A 360 3.19 -24.52 2.46
CA ILE A 360 2.23 -23.43 2.33
C ILE A 360 1.50 -23.60 1.00
N HIS A 361 0.18 -23.74 1.05
CA HIS A 361 -0.68 -23.93 -0.12
C HIS A 361 -1.65 -22.78 -0.20
N PHE A 362 -1.73 -22.14 -1.37
CA PHE A 362 -2.80 -21.18 -1.59
C PHE A 362 -4.17 -21.85 -1.54
N ASN A 363 -5.09 -21.27 -0.76
CA ASN A 363 -6.49 -21.70 -0.69
C ASN A 363 -7.39 -20.52 -0.34
N SER A 364 -8.04 -19.93 -1.35
CA SER A 364 -8.96 -18.81 -1.16
C SER A 364 -10.26 -19.17 -0.42
N GLY A 365 -10.63 -20.46 -0.43
CA GLY A 365 -11.88 -20.97 0.15
C GLY A 365 -11.88 -21.00 1.68
N VAL A 366 -10.71 -20.88 2.31
CA VAL A 366 -10.56 -20.86 3.78
C VAL A 366 -10.26 -19.47 4.34
N ILE A 367 -10.15 -18.44 3.50
CA ILE A 367 -9.97 -17.06 3.97
C ILE A 367 -11.33 -16.50 4.42
N PRO A 368 -11.51 -16.10 5.70
CA PRO A 368 -12.77 -15.55 6.20
C PRO A 368 -13.27 -14.39 5.35
N SER A 369 -14.57 -14.35 5.05
CA SER A 369 -15.18 -13.28 4.24
C SER A 369 -15.04 -11.91 4.88
N ASP A 370 -15.14 -11.85 6.20
CA ASP A 370 -15.23 -10.60 6.95
C ASP A 370 -13.87 -9.88 6.90
N VAL A 371 -12.79 -10.66 6.99
CA VAL A 371 -11.40 -10.19 6.89
C VAL A 371 -11.05 -9.71 5.48
N LYS A 372 -11.72 -10.22 4.42
CA LYS A 372 -11.53 -9.71 3.05
C LYS A 372 -12.05 -8.28 2.89
N ASN A 373 -13.02 -7.88 3.70
CA ASN A 373 -13.53 -6.51 3.68
C ASN A 373 -12.66 -5.58 4.53
N ASP A 374 -12.09 -6.08 5.62
CA ASP A 374 -11.24 -5.31 6.55
C ASP A 374 -9.78 -5.20 6.10
N MET A 375 -9.32 -6.08 5.21
CA MET A 375 -8.03 -5.96 4.53
C MET A 375 -8.23 -5.51 3.09
N MET A 376 -7.84 -4.27 2.79
CA MET A 376 -7.70 -3.81 1.41
C MET A 376 -6.45 -4.46 0.80
N ILE A 377 -6.59 -5.69 0.32
CA ILE A 377 -5.56 -6.34 -0.50
C ILE A 377 -5.82 -5.94 -1.95
N THR A 378 -5.17 -4.87 -2.40
CA THR A 378 -5.27 -4.39 -3.78
C THR A 378 -4.04 -4.87 -4.54
N THR A 379 -4.13 -6.06 -5.16
CA THR A 379 -3.03 -6.71 -5.91
C THR A 379 -3.01 -6.27 -7.38
N PHE A 380 -2.79 -4.98 -7.63
CA PHE A 380 -2.64 -4.48 -9.00
C PHE A 380 -1.25 -3.90 -9.21
N PHE A 381 -0.62 -4.22 -10.34
CA PHE A 381 0.50 -3.43 -10.84
C PHE A 381 0.00 -2.30 -11.68
N VAL A 382 0.51 -1.10 -11.45
CA VAL A 382 0.22 0.04 -12.30
C VAL A 382 1.43 0.37 -13.15
N HIS A 383 1.40 -0.06 -14.39
CA HIS A 383 2.34 0.41 -15.39
C HIS A 383 1.88 1.79 -15.89
N LEU A 384 2.75 2.78 -15.74
CA LEU A 384 2.57 4.11 -16.32
C LEU A 384 3.39 4.20 -17.61
N SER A 385 2.78 4.68 -18.69
CA SER A 385 3.54 5.10 -19.87
C SER A 385 4.38 6.35 -19.58
N GLU A 386 5.34 6.65 -20.47
CA GLU A 386 6.09 7.91 -20.38
C GLU A 386 5.15 9.12 -20.45
N TRP A 387 5.45 10.14 -19.65
CA TRP A 387 4.68 11.37 -19.58
C TRP A 387 4.70 12.09 -20.92
N GLN A 388 3.50 12.38 -21.44
CA GLN A 388 3.37 13.14 -22.69
C GLN A 388 2.80 14.53 -22.40
N GLU A 389 3.61 15.57 -22.66
CA GLU A 389 3.10 16.94 -22.74
C GLU A 389 2.28 17.06 -24.02
N MET A 390 1.02 17.48 -23.87
CA MET A 390 0.10 17.65 -24.99
C MET A 390 -0.06 19.13 -25.33
N ALA A 391 -0.22 19.41 -26.62
CA ALA A 391 -0.60 20.74 -27.07
C ALA A 391 -1.93 21.16 -26.45
N VAL A 392 -1.96 22.34 -25.85
CA VAL A 392 -3.19 23.01 -25.44
C VAL A 392 -3.74 23.70 -26.69
N ASN A 393 -4.90 23.24 -27.17
CA ASN A 393 -5.59 23.82 -28.33
C ASN A 393 -6.34 25.11 -27.97
#